data_AF-A0A815HZE1-F1
#
_entry.id   AF-A0A815HZE1-F1
#
_cell.length_a   1.000
_cell.length_b   1.000
_cell.length_c   1.000
_cell.angle_alpha   90.00
_cell.angle_beta   90.00
_cell.angle_gamma   90.00
#
_symmetry.space_group_name_H-M   'P 1'
#
loop_
_entity.id
_entity.type
_entity.pdbx_description
1 polymer ?
#
loop_
_entity_poly.entity_id
_entity_poly.type
_entity_poly.pdbx_seq_one_letter_code
_entity_poly.pdbx_strand_id
1 'polypeptide(L)' 'MADTDVIIRRGHLLSSLIDKVHCGSILASIVHCYYELYGKDYAADLVTKFSKLFTLFFYNIIEKIYLDVLLLPPGV' A
#
# COMPACT_ATOMS: atom_id res chain seq x y z
N MET A 1 10.31 -6.70 -18.35
CA MET A 1 9.85 -6.15 -17.05
C MET A 1 8.35 -6.28 -17.07
N ALA A 2 7.80 -7.00 -16.11
CA ALA A 2 6.36 -7.09 -15.98
C ALA A 2 5.85 -5.87 -15.22
N ASP A 3 4.62 -5.42 -15.49
CA ASP A 3 3.98 -4.33 -14.73
C ASP A 3 3.82 -4.63 -13.23
N THR A 4 4.02 -5.89 -12.84
CA THR A 4 3.93 -6.38 -11.46
C THR A 4 5.25 -6.32 -10.69
N ASP A 5 6.37 -6.03 -11.35
CA ASP A 5 7.68 -5.98 -10.69
C ASP A 5 7.78 -4.72 -9.82
N VAL A 6 8.08 -4.90 -8.54
CA VAL A 6 8.32 -3.79 -7.62
C VAL A 6 9.79 -3.40 -7.62
N ILE A 7 10.07 -2.20 -8.13
CA ILE A 7 11.42 -1.68 -8.23
C ILE A 7 11.56 -0.49 -7.29
N ILE A 8 12.46 -0.61 -6.31
CA ILE A 8 12.86 0.49 -5.44
C ILE A 8 14.31 0.85 -5.73
N ARG A 9 14.57 2.10 -6.08
CA ARG A 9 15.93 2.58 -6.37
C ARG A 9 16.20 3.87 -5.61
N ARG A 10 17.24 3.86 -4.77
CA ARG A 10 17.64 5.03 -3.95
C ARG A 10 16.47 5.60 -3.12
N GLY A 11 15.60 4.73 -2.60
CA GLY A 11 14.43 5.13 -1.82
C GLY A 11 13.21 5.56 -2.64
N HIS A 12 13.27 5.53 -3.97
CA HIS A 12 12.14 5.84 -4.84
C HIS A 12 11.48 4.56 -5.37
N LEU A 13 10.16 4.49 -5.25
CA LEU A 13 9.35 3.49 -5.92
C LEU A 13 9.24 3.84 -7.40
N LEU A 14 9.75 2.97 -8.27
CA LEU A 14 9.72 3.11 -9.73
C LEU A 14 8.66 2.22 -10.38
N SER A 15 7.94 1.43 -9.57
CA SER A 15 6.83 0.59 -10.04
C SER A 15 5.52 1.38 -10.06
N SER A 16 4.68 1.11 -11.06
CA SER A 16 3.38 1.74 -11.24
C SER A 16 2.31 1.19 -10.29
N LEU A 17 2.49 -0.04 -9.78
CA LEU A 17 1.51 -0.72 -8.95
C LEU A 17 2.17 -1.39 -7.74
N ILE A 18 1.51 -1.27 -6.58
CA ILE A 18 1.81 -2.06 -5.39
C ILE A 18 0.55 -2.87 -5.05
N ASP A 19 0.71 -4.18 -4.98
CA ASP A 19 -0.34 -5.10 -4.55
C ASP A 19 -0.09 -5.57 -3.11
N LYS A 20 -1.10 -6.21 -2.50
CA LYS A 20 -1.07 -6.78 -1.15
C LYS A 20 0.16 -7.67 -0.92
N VAL A 21 0.57 -8.44 -1.94
CA VAL A 21 1.74 -9.32 -1.87
C VAL A 21 3.06 -8.58 -1.58
N HIS A 22 3.15 -7.29 -1.91
CA HIS A 22 4.38 -6.51 -1.77
C HIS A 22 4.50 -5.79 -0.42
N CYS A 23 3.37 -5.56 0.27
CA CYS A 23 3.31 -4.84 1.55
C CYS A 23 3.04 -5.73 2.77
N GLY A 24 2.80 -7.03 2.56
CA GLY A 24 2.59 -8.01 3.63
C GLY A 24 3.89 -8.63 4.16
N SER A 25 3.78 -9.50 5.17
CA SER A 25 4.89 -10.30 5.70
C SER A 25 5.14 -11.56 4.87
N ILE A 26 5.29 -11.41 3.55
CA ILE A 26 5.54 -12.50 2.59
C ILE A 26 7.01 -12.44 2.15
N LEU A 27 7.62 -13.59 1.86
CA LEU A 27 8.97 -13.68 1.29
C LEU A 27 9.09 -12.83 0.01
N ALA A 28 10.23 -12.14 -0.15
CA ALA A 28 10.50 -11.19 -1.25
C ALA A 28 9.57 -9.97 -1.35
N SER A 29 8.72 -9.72 -0.35
CA SER A 29 8.00 -8.45 -0.22
C SER A 29 8.95 -7.30 0.14
N ILE A 30 8.49 -6.06 -0.04
CA ILE A 30 9.24 -4.86 0.40
C ILE A 30 9.55 -4.97 1.91
N VAL A 31 8.59 -5.47 2.69
CA VAL A 31 8.74 -5.64 4.15
C VAL A 31 9.84 -6.66 4.46
N HIS A 32 9.89 -7.77 3.74
CA HIS A 32 10.93 -8.77 3.89
C HIS A 32 12.32 -8.22 3.51
N CYS A 33 12.43 -7.51 2.39
CA CYS A 33 13.69 -6.85 2.02
C CYS A 33 14.13 -5.81 3.06
N TYR A 34 13.18 -5.06 3.64
CA TYR A 34 13.46 -4.10 4.69
C TYR A 34 13.91 -4.77 5.99
N TYR A 35 13.33 -5.92 6.31
CA TYR A 35 13.75 -6.78 7.43
C TYR A 35 15.19 -7.26 7.25
N GLU A 36 15.54 -7.75 6.07
CA GLU A 36 16.90 -8.26 5.80
C GLU A 36 17.96 -7.15 5.85
N LEU A 37 17.61 -5.92 5.45
CA LEU A 37 18.56 -4.80 5.42
C LEU A 37 18.72 -4.08 6.77
N TYR A 38 17.63 -3.89 7.51
CA TYR A 38 17.61 -3.03 8.70
C TYR A 38 17.19 -3.75 9.99
N GLY A 39 16.70 -4.98 9.88
CA GLY A 39 16.27 -5.80 11.02
C GLY A 39 14.79 -5.65 11.38
N LYS A 40 14.39 -6.43 12.39
CA LYS A 40 12.99 -6.67 12.75
C LYS A 40 12.21 -5.42 13.13
N ASP A 41 12.83 -4.52 13.90
CA ASP A 41 12.12 -3.37 14.49
C ASP A 41 11.76 -2.35 13.40
N TYR A 42 12.64 -2.15 12.42
CA TYR A 42 12.40 -1.31 11.26
C TYR A 42 11.33 -1.88 10.33
N ALA A 43 11.33 -3.20 10.12
CA ALA A 43 10.29 -3.86 9.33
C ALA A 43 8.91 -3.75 9.99
N ALA A 44 8.83 -3.92 11.31
CA ALA A 44 7.58 -3.78 12.06
C ALA A 44 7.05 -2.34 12.01
N ASP A 45 7.92 -1.34 12.11
CA ASP A 45 7.56 0.06 11.96
C ASP A 45 7.06 0.38 10.54
N LEU A 46 7.71 -0.19 9.51
CA LEU A 46 7.28 -0.06 8.11
C LEU A 46 5.86 -0.61 7.90
N VAL A 47 5.57 -1.82 8.41
CA VAL A 47 4.22 -2.42 8.33
C VAL A 47 3.18 -1.54 9.03
N THR A 48 3.54 -0.98 10.18
CA THR A 48 2.67 -0.07 10.93
C THR A 48 2.37 1.20 10.13
N LYS A 49 3.38 1.77 9.49
CA LYS A 49 3.24 2.96 8.63
C LYS A 49 2.40 2.68 7.39
N PHE A 50 2.62 1.55 6.71
CA PHE A 50 1.79 1.11 5.58
C PHE A 50 0.33 0.90 5.99
N SER A 51 0.07 0.22 7.12
CA SER A 51 -1.28 0.04 7.63
C SER A 51 -1.99 1.38 7.86
N LYS A 52 -1.32 2.35 8.49
CA LYS A 52 -1.88 3.69 8.71
C LYS A 52 -2.14 4.43 7.40
N LEU A 53 -1.20 4.40 6.47
CA LEU A 53 -1.32 5.06 5.17
C LEU A 53 -2.51 4.49 4.38
N PHE A 54 -2.62 3.16 4.29
CA PHE A 54 -3.72 2.51 3.59
C PHE A 54 -5.06 2.79 4.25
N THR A 55 -5.15 2.72 5.58
CA THR A 55 -6.39 3.06 6.30
C THR A 55 -6.82 4.50 6.03
N LEU A 56 -5.89 5.46 6.07
CA LEU A 56 -6.18 6.86 5.75
C LEU A 56 -6.63 7.05 4.31
N PHE A 57 -5.93 6.40 3.37
CA PHE A 57 -6.26 6.47 1.94
C PHE A 57 -7.65 5.89 1.66
N PHE A 58 -7.95 4.71 2.18
CA PHE A 58 -9.26 4.08 2.02
C PHE A 58 -10.36 4.87 2.70
N TYR A 59 -10.13 5.39 3.92
CA TYR A 59 -11.13 6.20 4.61
C TYR A 59 -11.54 7.43 3.78
N ASN A 60 -10.55 8.17 3.24
CA ASN A 60 -10.82 9.32 2.38
C ASN A 60 -11.54 8.97 1.07
N ILE A 61 -11.21 7.82 0.46
CA ILE A 61 -11.89 7.35 -0.74
C ILE A 61 -13.32 6.93 -0.42
N ILE A 62 -13.52 6.17 0.65
CA ILE A 62 -14.83 5.67 1.08
C ILE A 62 -15.74 6.85 1.43
N GLU A 63 -15.25 7.88 2.12
CA GLU A 63 -16.01 9.10 2.42
C GLU A 63 -16.49 9.80 1.15
N LYS A 64 -15.61 9.93 0.14
CA LYS A 64 -15.98 10.50 -1.16
C LYS A 64 -16.99 9.65 -1.91
N ILE A 65 -16.79 8.33 -1.97
CA ILE A 65 -17.73 7.40 -2.61
C ILE A 65 -19.09 7.45 -1.91
N TYR A 66 -19.13 7.47 -0.57
CA TYR A 66 -20.38 7.60 0.18
C TYR A 66 -21.11 8.91 -0.14
N LEU A 67 -20.37 10.01 -0.26
CA LEU A 67 -20.93 11.30 -0.64
C LEU A 67 -21.48 11.27 -2.08
N ASP A 68 -20.75 10.68 -3.02
CA ASP A 68 -21.18 10.55 -4.41
C ASP A 68 -22.41 9.63 -4.55
N VAL A 69 -22.47 8.52 -3.81
CA VAL A 69 -23.61 7.58 -3.79
C VAL A 69 -24.86 8.24 -3.18
N LEU A 70 -24.71 9.11 -2.17
CA LEU A 70 -25.84 9.85 -1.59
C LEU A 70 -26.43 10.90 -2.56
N LEU A 71 -25.61 11.42 -3.47
CA LEU A 71 -26.02 12.41 -4.48
C LEU A 71 -26.61 11.77 -5.75
N LEU A 72 -26.51 10.45 -5.92
CA LEU A 72 -27.18 9.77 -7.03
C LEU A 72 -28.69 9.67 -6.77
N PRO A 73 -29.54 10.12 -7.71
CA PRO A 73 -30.98 9.98 -7.56
C PRO A 73 -31.37 8.49 -7.55
N PRO A 74 -32.41 8.10 -6.77
CA PRO A 74 -32.87 6.72 -6.72
C PRO A 74 -33.52 6.37 -8.07
N GLY A 75 -32.77 5.74 -8.98
CA GLY A 75 -33.30 5.31 -10.27
C GLY A 75 -32.33 5.16 -11.44
N VAL A 76 -31.01 5.21 -11.22
CA VAL A 76 -30.00 4.74 -12.20
C VAL A 76 -29.36 3.47 -11.69
#